data_AF-A0A0G2ET01-F1
#
_entry.id   AF-A0A0G2ET01-F1
#
_cell.length_a   1.000
_cell.length_b   1.000
_cell.length_c   1.000
_cell.angle_alpha   90.00
_cell.angle_beta   90.00
_cell.angle_gamma   90.00
#
_symmetry.space_group_name_H-M   'P 1'
#
loop_
_entity.id
_entity.type
_entity.pdbx_description
1 polymer ?
#
loop_
_entity_poly.entity_id
_entity_poly.type
_entity_poly.pdbx_seq_one_letter_code
_entity_poly.pdbx_strand_id
1 'polypeptide(L)'
;MIAFINVLLCVCTGRIDPIISPGAVSGHVHKLSGASRNPYARSYKSDELTWDGGRPISDRVSFVCVDYDVSYPETNNLTYLDCPAGMRAQIQFQSCWDGVNLYKNDQSHVAYMSQIDNGVCPDTHPVLLIHLFFEVYYGVNDIDQTDGGQFVFANGDPTGYGFHGDFLNGWDNATLVNGITDCVNNDTITNPSACPAFDVDENYSVNCPEEPAILNEKVHGWIGDTLPGCNPVTYGPEDATAVSDCNRTATSNNVTLDTASGMLDPEPGYRLGNWTYLGCATDSSSERALDGASYANSTSMTIELCMAYCAKKNLPLAGLEYADECYCGTTLGSTILSASVCDAKDYMLLWNNTAWVNPVPTVGVSTILSGKAVYAGCFSEATGIRALSKAATSGTNNTIMTNELCGTFCLGKGYSMFGTEYATVLLW
;
A
#
# COMPACT_ATOMS: atom_id res chain seq x y z
N MET A 1 19.87 -11.48 6.24
CA MET A 1 19.02 -10.88 5.20
C MET A 1 17.78 -10.36 5.91
N ILE A 2 17.65 -9.05 6.06
CA ILE A 2 16.56 -8.40 6.81
C ILE A 2 15.43 -8.16 5.81
N ALA A 3 14.31 -8.85 5.99
CA ALA A 3 13.12 -8.59 5.19
C ALA A 3 12.42 -7.35 5.76
N PHE A 4 12.53 -6.23 5.07
CA PHE A 4 11.73 -5.04 5.35
C PHE A 4 10.30 -5.33 4.91
N ILE A 5 9.45 -5.68 5.87
CA ILE A 5 8.00 -5.72 5.65
C ILE A 5 7.42 -4.46 6.29
N ASN A 6 7.19 -3.43 5.49
CA ASN A 6 6.36 -2.29 5.90
C ASN A 6 4.92 -2.78 5.99
N VAL A 7 4.45 -3.23 7.15
CA VAL A 7 3.04 -3.62 7.29
C VAL A 7 2.24 -2.52 7.98
N LEU A 8 1.23 -1.98 7.31
CA LEU A 8 0.01 -1.54 7.99
C LEU A 8 -0.78 -2.81 8.31
N LEU A 9 -0.79 -3.24 9.57
CA LEU A 9 -1.65 -4.33 10.03
C LEU A 9 -2.90 -3.79 10.71
N CYS A 10 -4.03 -4.32 10.29
CA CYS A 10 -5.30 -4.30 11.02
C CYS A 10 -5.10 -4.90 12.43
N VAL A 11 -5.58 -4.23 13.46
CA VAL A 11 -5.61 -4.77 14.83
C VAL A 11 -6.65 -5.89 14.87
N CYS A 12 -6.22 -7.13 14.71
CA CYS A 12 -7.07 -8.31 14.94
C CYS A 12 -7.25 -8.54 16.45
N THR A 13 -8.44 -8.28 16.99
CA THR A 13 -8.81 -8.59 18.38
C THR A 13 -9.33 -10.04 18.56
N GLY A 14 -9.33 -10.86 17.49
CA GLY A 14 -9.78 -12.25 17.49
C GLY A 14 -8.65 -13.28 17.34
N ARG A 15 -8.76 -14.42 18.02
CA ARG A 15 -7.87 -15.59 17.86
C ARG A 15 -8.13 -16.26 16.52
N ILE A 16 -7.08 -16.46 15.73
CA ILE A 16 -7.08 -17.30 14.52
C ILE A 16 -6.17 -18.51 14.81
N ASP A 17 -6.72 -19.70 14.65
CA ASP A 17 -6.10 -20.96 15.07
C ASP A 17 -5.21 -21.61 13.98
N PRO A 18 -4.24 -22.46 14.37
CA PRO A 18 -3.00 -22.72 13.63
C PRO A 18 -2.79 -24.17 13.17
N ILE A 19 -1.85 -24.33 12.24
CA ILE A 19 -1.12 -25.56 11.90
C ILE A 19 0.40 -25.18 11.97
N ILE A 20 1.33 -26.11 12.02
CA ILE A 20 2.74 -25.86 11.62
C ILE A 20 3.08 -27.11 10.79
N SER A 21 3.84 -27.00 9.71
CA SER A 21 4.25 -28.17 8.92
C SER A 21 5.76 -28.37 9.03
N PRO A 22 6.25 -29.16 10.00
CA PRO A 22 7.68 -29.40 10.16
C PRO A 22 8.24 -30.11 8.94
N GLY A 23 9.34 -29.60 8.39
CA GLY A 23 10.00 -30.19 7.20
C GLY A 23 9.40 -29.76 5.86
N ALA A 24 8.39 -28.90 5.86
CA ALA A 24 7.85 -28.23 4.69
C ALA A 24 7.74 -26.73 4.95
N VAL A 25 7.59 -25.95 3.90
CA VAL A 25 7.23 -24.54 4.05
C VAL A 25 5.78 -24.47 4.51
N SER A 26 5.53 -23.63 5.53
CA SER A 26 4.21 -23.49 6.14
C SER A 26 3.36 -22.53 5.32
N GLY A 27 2.35 -23.04 4.62
CA GLY A 27 1.42 -22.24 3.80
C GLY A 27 0.22 -21.66 4.56
N HIS A 28 0.32 -21.44 5.88
CA HIS A 28 -0.77 -20.87 6.68
C HIS A 28 -0.25 -20.15 7.95
N VAL A 29 -1.16 -19.45 8.63
CA VAL A 29 -0.92 -18.40 9.64
C VAL A 29 -0.32 -18.89 10.96
N HIS A 30 0.78 -18.27 11.41
CA HIS A 30 1.36 -18.46 12.75
C HIS A 30 1.26 -17.17 13.55
N LYS A 31 0.47 -17.14 14.65
CA LYS A 31 0.57 -16.05 15.63
C LYS A 31 1.86 -16.22 16.43
N LEU A 32 2.92 -15.53 16.03
CA LEU A 32 4.07 -15.30 16.88
C LEU A 32 3.79 -14.00 17.63
N SER A 33 3.72 -14.05 18.96
CA SER A 33 3.51 -12.86 19.81
C SER A 33 4.85 -12.44 20.39
N GLY A 34 5.29 -11.22 20.05
CA GLY A 34 6.60 -10.70 20.42
C GLY A 34 6.85 -10.40 21.91
N ALA A 35 7.94 -9.67 22.16
CA ALA A 35 8.67 -9.50 23.43
C ALA A 35 7.87 -9.46 24.73
N SER A 36 6.85 -8.58 24.86
CA SER A 36 6.32 -8.30 26.19
C SER A 36 5.50 -9.45 26.77
N ARG A 37 5.01 -10.38 25.92
CA ARG A 37 4.01 -11.44 26.25
C ARG A 37 2.77 -10.93 27.00
N ASN A 38 2.69 -9.62 27.21
CA ASN A 38 1.82 -8.92 28.13
C ASN A 38 1.59 -7.51 27.56
N PRO A 39 0.56 -7.34 26.71
CA PRO A 39 0.26 -6.04 26.11
C PRO A 39 -0.18 -4.98 27.13
N TYR A 40 -0.37 -5.38 28.39
CA TYR A 40 -0.71 -4.51 29.51
C TYR A 40 0.52 -3.99 30.26
N ALA A 41 1.73 -4.48 29.99
CA ALA A 41 2.92 -4.03 30.69
C ALA A 41 3.12 -2.50 30.55
N ARG A 42 3.52 -1.86 31.65
CA ARG A 42 3.90 -0.43 31.72
C ARG A 42 5.24 -0.21 32.43
N SER A 43 6.01 -1.28 32.61
CA SER A 43 7.34 -1.26 33.21
C SER A 43 8.21 -2.36 32.62
N TYR A 44 9.52 -2.14 32.69
CA TYR A 44 10.53 -3.11 32.29
C TYR A 44 10.56 -4.29 33.26
N LYS A 45 10.63 -5.52 32.74
CA LYS A 45 10.73 -6.75 33.54
C LYS A 45 12.17 -7.28 33.50
N SER A 46 12.99 -6.79 34.41
CA SER A 46 14.41 -7.18 34.49
C SER A 46 14.64 -8.59 35.03
N ASP A 47 13.65 -9.18 35.68
CA ASP A 47 13.67 -10.49 36.33
C ASP A 47 13.19 -11.62 35.41
N GLU A 48 12.49 -11.30 34.33
CA GLU A 48 12.09 -12.25 33.28
C GLU A 48 13.25 -12.45 32.31
N LEU A 49 14.13 -13.40 32.65
CA LEU A 49 15.34 -13.66 31.89
C LEU A 49 15.16 -14.76 30.82
N THR A 50 16.03 -14.72 29.84
CA THR A 50 16.31 -15.82 28.92
C THR A 50 16.73 -17.08 29.68
N TRP A 51 16.66 -18.24 29.02
CA TRP A 51 16.83 -19.55 29.66
C TRP A 51 18.20 -19.76 30.33
N ASP A 52 19.23 -19.03 29.89
CA ASP A 52 20.58 -19.05 30.45
C ASP A 52 20.77 -18.00 31.56
N GLY A 53 19.74 -17.21 31.87
CA GLY A 53 19.78 -16.12 32.83
C GLY A 53 20.61 -14.92 32.36
N GLY A 54 21.03 -14.87 31.09
CA GLY A 54 22.00 -13.89 30.62
C GLY A 54 21.41 -12.54 30.20
N ARG A 55 20.12 -12.50 29.85
CA ARG A 55 19.47 -11.32 29.27
C ARG A 55 17.98 -11.24 29.60
N PRO A 56 17.44 -10.08 30.00
CA PRO A 56 15.99 -9.88 30.13
C PRO A 56 15.24 -10.05 28.81
N ILE A 57 14.07 -10.67 28.85
CA ILE A 57 13.20 -10.86 27.69
C ILE A 57 12.68 -9.51 27.18
N SER A 58 12.48 -8.54 28.06
CA SER A 58 12.07 -7.18 27.69
C SER A 58 13.04 -6.47 26.73
N ASP A 59 14.29 -6.92 26.61
CA ASP A 59 15.26 -6.38 25.63
C ASP A 59 14.87 -6.64 24.17
N ARG A 60 13.89 -7.50 23.93
CA ARG A 60 13.39 -7.82 22.59
C ARG A 60 12.54 -6.70 21.99
N VAL A 61 12.17 -5.71 22.79
CA VAL A 61 11.54 -4.46 22.34
C VAL A 61 12.46 -3.29 22.66
N SER A 62 12.74 -2.49 21.64
CA SER A 62 13.52 -1.27 21.79
C SER A 62 12.95 -0.17 20.90
N PHE A 63 13.30 1.05 21.26
CA PHE A 63 12.93 2.27 20.57
C PHE A 63 14.18 3.11 20.39
N VAL A 64 14.28 3.78 19.26
CA VAL A 64 15.33 4.76 19.02
C VAL A 64 14.77 5.96 18.27
N CYS A 65 15.22 7.13 18.69
CA CYS A 65 14.93 8.36 17.98
C CYS A 65 15.83 8.46 16.76
N VAL A 66 15.23 8.58 15.57
CA VAL A 66 16.00 8.67 14.33
C VAL A 66 16.23 10.14 14.01
N ASP A 67 17.50 10.52 14.07
CA ASP A 67 18.02 11.81 13.70
C ASP A 67 19.32 11.60 12.92
N TYR A 68 19.45 12.24 11.77
CA TYR A 68 20.63 12.11 10.90
C TYR A 68 21.81 12.96 11.37
N ASP A 69 21.56 13.94 12.26
CA ASP A 69 22.57 14.84 12.82
C ASP A 69 23.01 14.42 14.24
N VAL A 70 22.16 13.70 14.98
CA VAL A 70 22.40 13.29 16.37
C VAL A 70 22.16 11.79 16.57
N SER A 71 23.11 11.09 17.18
CA SER A 71 22.92 9.69 17.55
C SER A 71 22.24 9.57 18.91
N TYR A 72 21.06 8.96 18.93
CA TYR A 72 20.37 8.58 20.17
C TYR A 72 20.64 7.11 20.52
N PRO A 73 20.72 6.76 21.81
CA PRO A 73 20.81 5.37 22.24
C PRO A 73 19.47 4.66 22.04
N GLU A 74 19.51 3.35 21.81
CA GLU A 74 18.30 2.52 21.88
C GLU A 74 17.86 2.35 23.34
N THR A 75 16.56 2.44 23.58
CA THR A 75 15.94 2.35 24.91
C THR A 75 14.77 1.36 24.90
N ASN A 76 14.47 0.71 26.02
CA ASN A 76 13.32 -0.22 26.11
C ASN A 76 11.98 0.49 26.39
N ASN A 77 11.98 1.82 26.34
CA ASN A 77 10.81 2.67 26.58
C ASN A 77 10.83 3.89 25.65
N LEU A 78 9.72 4.62 25.64
CA LEU A 78 9.53 5.86 24.89
C LEU A 78 10.17 7.05 25.63
N THR A 79 11.50 7.17 25.57
CA THR A 79 12.23 8.27 26.23
C THR A 79 12.43 9.49 25.32
N TYR A 80 12.70 9.25 24.04
CA TYR A 80 13.03 10.30 23.05
C TYR A 80 11.94 10.34 21.99
N LEU A 81 11.05 11.33 22.07
CA LEU A 81 9.86 11.47 21.22
C LEU A 81 9.84 12.76 20.38
N ASP A 82 10.96 13.48 20.34
CA ASP A 82 11.19 14.56 19.38
C ASP A 82 12.22 14.07 18.37
N CYS A 83 11.73 13.46 17.28
CA CYS A 83 12.54 12.71 16.33
C CYS A 83 12.28 13.18 14.91
N PRO A 84 13.20 13.98 14.31
CA PRO A 84 13.00 14.59 12.99
C PRO A 84 12.75 13.58 11.85
N ALA A 85 13.33 12.38 11.92
CA ALA A 85 13.10 11.30 10.96
C ALA A 85 12.20 10.19 11.50
N GLY A 86 11.46 10.46 12.57
CA GLY A 86 10.56 9.53 13.24
C GLY A 86 11.23 8.72 14.35
N MET A 87 10.39 8.11 15.19
CA MET A 87 10.83 7.15 16.20
C MET A 87 10.71 5.75 15.62
N ARG A 88 11.79 4.97 15.70
CA ARG A 88 11.83 3.58 15.25
C ARG A 88 11.57 2.65 16.42
N ALA A 89 10.48 1.90 16.34
CA ALA A 89 10.15 0.81 17.24
C ALA A 89 10.64 -0.50 16.64
N GLN A 90 11.22 -1.35 17.48
CA GLN A 90 11.79 -2.63 17.10
C GLN A 90 11.19 -3.73 17.96
N ILE A 91 10.90 -4.87 17.34
CA ILE A 91 10.47 -6.06 18.07
C ILE A 91 11.06 -7.33 17.46
N GLN A 92 11.56 -8.18 18.35
CA GLN A 92 12.18 -9.46 18.05
C GLN A 92 11.30 -10.60 18.57
N PHE A 93 11.09 -11.64 17.75
CA PHE A 93 10.22 -12.76 18.09
C PHE A 93 10.98 -14.00 18.59
N GLN A 94 10.26 -14.90 19.25
CA GLN A 94 10.75 -16.23 19.65
C GLN A 94 11.22 -16.98 18.40
N SER A 95 12.44 -17.51 18.44
CA SER A 95 13.09 -18.13 17.28
C SER A 95 13.49 -19.58 17.54
N CYS A 96 13.07 -20.16 18.65
CA CYS A 96 13.40 -21.53 19.03
C CYS A 96 12.11 -22.34 19.19
N TRP A 97 12.04 -23.51 18.57
CA TRP A 97 10.88 -24.39 18.59
C TRP A 97 11.19 -25.71 19.29
N ASP A 98 10.22 -26.26 20.03
CA ASP A 98 10.36 -27.51 20.81
C ASP A 98 10.55 -28.78 19.94
N GLY A 99 10.43 -28.65 18.62
CA GLY A 99 10.64 -29.74 17.68
C GLY A 99 9.49 -30.74 17.61
N VAL A 100 8.42 -30.52 18.39
CA VAL A 100 7.33 -31.48 18.58
C VAL A 100 5.96 -30.84 18.36
N ASN A 101 5.68 -29.73 19.05
CA ASN A 101 4.35 -29.16 19.15
C ASN A 101 4.20 -27.98 18.21
N LEU A 102 3.29 -28.13 17.27
CA LEU A 102 2.94 -27.08 16.31
C LEU A 102 2.20 -25.92 16.97
N TYR A 103 1.54 -26.18 18.10
CA TYR A 103 0.81 -25.16 18.82
C TYR A 103 0.60 -25.58 20.26
N LYS A 104 0.65 -24.59 21.14
CA LYS A 104 0.13 -24.66 22.50
C LYS A 104 -0.55 -23.33 22.82
N ASN A 105 -1.67 -23.41 23.53
CA ASN A 105 -2.46 -22.24 23.91
C ASN A 105 -1.67 -21.23 24.78
N ASP A 106 -0.70 -21.71 25.53
CA ASP A 106 0.21 -20.95 26.38
C ASP A 106 1.50 -20.50 25.67
N GLN A 107 1.63 -20.79 24.37
CA GLN A 107 2.82 -20.50 23.56
C GLN A 107 4.12 -21.18 24.03
N SER A 108 4.04 -22.17 24.92
CA SER A 108 5.23 -22.87 25.46
C SER A 108 5.90 -23.85 24.49
N HIS A 109 5.49 -23.82 23.21
CA HIS A 109 6.13 -24.56 22.13
C HIS A 109 7.21 -23.75 21.42
N VAL A 110 7.30 -22.44 21.71
CA VAL A 110 8.36 -21.55 21.21
C VAL A 110 9.07 -20.82 22.35
N ALA A 111 10.35 -20.53 22.15
CA ALA A 111 11.21 -19.84 23.11
C ALA A 111 12.13 -18.82 22.42
N TYR A 112 12.64 -17.88 23.22
CA TYR A 112 13.69 -16.95 22.78
C TYR A 112 15.06 -17.63 22.82
N MET A 113 15.94 -17.23 21.91
CA MET A 113 17.37 -17.49 22.02
C MET A 113 17.95 -16.79 23.27
N SER A 114 19.15 -17.17 23.71
CA SER A 114 19.85 -16.51 24.83
C SER A 114 20.25 -15.06 24.57
N GLN A 115 20.55 -14.70 23.31
CA GLN A 115 20.89 -13.35 22.85
C GLN A 115 19.93 -12.90 21.74
N ILE A 116 20.01 -11.64 21.30
CA ILE A 116 19.15 -11.11 20.22
C ILE A 116 19.58 -11.72 18.88
N ASP A 117 20.71 -11.29 18.31
CA ASP A 117 21.09 -11.62 16.93
C ASP A 117 21.90 -12.92 16.77
N ASN A 118 22.50 -13.39 17.85
CA ASN A 118 23.53 -14.43 17.86
C ASN A 118 23.43 -15.33 19.11
N GLY A 119 22.20 -15.59 19.54
CA GLY A 119 21.90 -16.42 20.69
C GLY A 119 21.81 -17.91 20.38
N VAL A 120 21.70 -18.71 21.44
CA VAL A 120 21.52 -20.17 21.37
C VAL A 120 20.14 -20.52 21.89
N CYS A 121 19.51 -21.49 21.23
CA CYS A 121 18.24 -22.03 21.69
C CYS A 121 18.39 -22.91 22.94
N PRO A 122 17.41 -22.92 23.85
CA PRO A 122 17.44 -23.85 24.98
C PRO A 122 17.34 -25.29 24.50
N ASP A 123 17.87 -26.24 25.27
CA ASP A 123 17.77 -27.68 24.97
C ASP A 123 16.31 -28.16 24.84
N THR A 124 15.36 -27.47 25.49
CA THR A 124 13.92 -27.74 25.38
C THR A 124 13.32 -27.28 24.06
N HIS A 125 13.98 -26.38 23.34
CA HIS A 125 13.56 -25.83 22.06
C HIS A 125 14.69 -25.89 21.02
N PRO A 126 15.17 -27.09 20.67
CA PRO A 126 16.44 -27.25 19.95
C PRO A 126 16.38 -26.83 18.47
N VAL A 127 15.19 -26.59 17.91
CA VAL A 127 15.04 -26.25 16.50
C VAL A 127 15.04 -24.73 16.32
N LEU A 128 16.09 -24.20 15.68
CA LEU A 128 16.16 -22.80 15.31
C LEU A 128 15.21 -22.51 14.13
N LEU A 129 14.34 -21.52 14.32
CA LEU A 129 13.46 -20.96 13.29
C LEU A 129 14.14 -19.75 12.63
N ILE A 130 13.58 -19.32 11.51
CA ILE A 130 13.93 -18.02 10.92
C ILE A 130 13.63 -16.93 11.96
N HIS A 131 14.61 -16.07 12.20
CA HIS A 131 14.47 -14.96 13.13
C HIS A 131 13.59 -13.88 12.50
N LEU A 132 12.40 -13.68 13.07
CA LEU A 132 11.52 -12.58 12.68
C LEU A 132 11.84 -11.35 13.52
N PHE A 133 12.00 -10.24 12.82
CA PHE A 133 12.34 -8.93 13.34
C PHE A 133 11.51 -7.89 12.60
N PHE A 134 10.79 -7.05 13.35
CA PHE A 134 10.06 -5.92 12.77
C PHE A 134 10.69 -4.60 13.20
N GLU A 135 10.80 -3.70 12.22
CA GLU A 135 11.10 -2.29 12.39
C GLU A 135 9.91 -1.48 11.91
N VAL A 136 9.38 -0.64 12.79
CA VAL A 136 8.26 0.24 12.49
C VAL A 136 8.66 1.67 12.79
N TYR A 137 8.46 2.55 11.81
CA TYR A 137 8.73 3.98 11.96
C TYR A 137 7.42 4.71 12.28
N TYR A 138 7.42 5.47 13.37
CA TYR A 138 6.33 6.35 13.76
C TYR A 138 6.72 7.81 13.60
N GLY A 139 5.89 8.59 12.90
CA GLY A 139 6.02 10.04 12.77
C GLY A 139 5.64 10.76 14.05
N VAL A 140 6.45 10.64 15.11
CA VAL A 140 6.18 11.24 16.43
C VAL A 140 6.22 12.77 16.44
N ASN A 141 6.79 13.39 15.40
CA ASN A 141 6.78 14.84 15.20
C ASN A 141 5.64 15.32 14.30
N ASP A 142 4.90 14.40 13.66
CA ASP A 142 3.75 14.72 12.80
C ASP A 142 2.46 14.91 13.62
N ILE A 143 2.51 14.64 14.93
CA ILE A 143 1.42 14.89 15.86
C ILE A 143 1.52 16.31 16.45
N ASP A 144 0.36 16.94 16.66
CA ASP A 144 0.29 18.20 17.37
C ASP A 144 0.56 17.97 18.87
N GLN A 145 1.73 18.42 19.33
CA GLN A 145 2.15 18.35 20.73
C GLN A 145 1.86 19.65 21.50
N THR A 146 1.14 20.61 20.92
CA THR A 146 0.73 21.82 21.64
C THR A 146 -0.21 21.49 22.79
N ASP A 147 -0.27 22.37 23.79
CA ASP A 147 -1.10 22.21 25.01
C ASP A 147 -0.84 20.92 25.83
N GLY A 148 0.32 20.28 25.64
CA GLY A 148 0.73 19.07 26.38
C GLY A 148 0.33 17.75 25.71
N GLY A 149 0.04 17.77 24.40
CA GLY A 149 -0.12 16.56 23.60
C GLY A 149 1.14 15.70 23.59
N GLN A 150 0.97 14.38 23.50
CA GLN A 150 2.09 13.42 23.49
C GLN A 150 1.75 12.21 22.60
N PHE A 151 2.79 11.49 22.17
CA PHE A 151 2.62 10.22 21.49
C PHE A 151 2.21 9.11 22.48
N VAL A 152 1.17 8.35 22.14
CA VAL A 152 0.66 7.21 22.93
C VAL A 152 0.25 6.10 21.97
N PHE A 153 0.59 4.86 22.27
CA PHE A 153 0.10 3.72 21.50
C PHE A 153 -1.41 3.52 21.68
N ALA A 154 -2.07 2.95 20.67
CA ALA A 154 -3.53 2.77 20.66
C ALA A 154 -4.07 1.91 21.83
N ASN A 155 -3.24 1.07 22.44
CA ASN A 155 -3.55 0.33 23.67
C ASN A 155 -3.42 1.18 24.95
N GLY A 156 -3.29 2.51 24.83
CA GLY A 156 -3.17 3.43 25.95
C GLY A 156 -1.80 3.37 26.64
N ASP A 157 -0.75 2.96 25.92
CA ASP A 157 0.59 2.87 26.46
C ASP A 157 1.47 4.08 26.05
N PRO A 158 1.76 5.01 26.98
CA PRO A 158 2.72 6.09 26.76
C PRO A 158 4.16 5.69 27.12
N THR A 159 4.39 4.46 27.63
CA THR A 159 5.69 4.00 28.13
C THR A 159 6.47 3.17 27.12
N GLY A 160 5.78 2.45 26.23
CA GLY A 160 6.34 1.56 25.22
C GLY A 160 6.46 0.10 25.64
N TYR A 161 6.29 -0.23 26.92
CA TYR A 161 6.43 -1.61 27.42
C TYR A 161 5.29 -2.54 26.99
N GLY A 162 4.14 -2.00 26.59
CA GLY A 162 3.02 -2.73 26.02
C GLY A 162 3.12 -2.92 24.50
N PHE A 163 4.20 -2.46 23.87
CA PHE A 163 4.44 -2.69 22.45
C PHE A 163 4.59 -4.18 22.18
N HIS A 164 3.82 -4.65 21.22
CA HIS A 164 3.80 -6.03 20.79
C HIS A 164 3.62 -6.08 19.29
N GLY A 165 3.89 -7.25 18.73
CA GLY A 165 3.70 -7.54 17.33
C GLY A 165 3.13 -8.93 17.22
N ASP A 166 2.29 -9.09 16.21
CA ASP A 166 1.76 -10.36 15.75
C ASP A 166 2.22 -10.54 14.31
N PHE A 167 2.82 -11.69 14.00
CA PHE A 167 3.08 -12.08 12.62
C PHE A 167 1.88 -12.87 12.09
N LEU A 168 1.56 -12.66 10.82
CA LEU A 168 0.58 -13.46 10.08
C LEU A 168 1.23 -13.82 8.74
N ASN A 169 1.37 -15.12 8.47
CA ASN A 169 1.93 -15.57 7.20
C ASN A 169 0.83 -15.61 6.13
N GLY A 170 0.92 -14.69 5.15
CA GLY A 170 0.02 -14.62 4.00
C GLY A 170 0.68 -15.04 2.67
N TRP A 171 1.88 -15.62 2.69
CA TRP A 171 2.57 -16.00 1.46
C TRP A 171 1.86 -17.17 0.77
N ASP A 172 1.79 -17.13 -0.57
CA ASP A 172 1.57 -18.34 -1.35
C ASP A 172 2.67 -19.36 -1.03
N ASN A 173 2.26 -20.59 -0.77
CA ASN A 173 3.17 -21.61 -0.28
C ASN A 173 4.26 -21.94 -1.31
N ALA A 174 3.94 -21.98 -2.60
CA ALA A 174 4.94 -22.26 -3.64
C ALA A 174 5.93 -21.10 -3.76
N THR A 175 5.45 -19.86 -3.72
CA THR A 175 6.32 -18.66 -3.71
C THR A 175 7.27 -18.67 -2.51
N LEU A 176 6.77 -18.99 -1.31
CA LEU A 176 7.61 -19.06 -0.11
C LEU A 176 8.64 -20.20 -0.18
N VAL A 177 8.28 -21.37 -0.73
CA VAL A 177 9.23 -22.46 -1.00
C VAL A 177 10.34 -22.01 -1.94
N ASN A 178 9.99 -21.37 -3.05
CA ASN A 178 10.96 -20.90 -4.03
C ASN A 178 11.86 -19.83 -3.42
N GLY A 179 11.29 -18.87 -2.68
CA GLY A 179 12.06 -17.85 -1.98
C GLY A 179 13.07 -18.43 -0.98
N ILE A 180 12.67 -19.44 -0.20
CA ILE A 180 13.59 -20.11 0.73
C ILE A 180 14.67 -20.88 -0.03
N THR A 181 14.29 -21.65 -1.05
CA THR A 181 15.20 -22.55 -1.77
C THR A 181 16.22 -21.79 -2.61
N ASP A 182 15.77 -20.73 -3.29
CA ASP A 182 16.57 -20.02 -4.29
C ASP A 182 17.38 -18.87 -3.66
N CYS A 183 16.92 -18.35 -2.51
CA CYS A 183 17.42 -17.07 -2.01
C CYS A 183 17.95 -17.07 -0.57
N VAL A 184 17.48 -17.94 0.31
CA VAL A 184 17.97 -17.99 1.69
C VAL A 184 19.35 -18.64 1.73
N ASN A 185 20.25 -18.11 2.57
CA ASN A 185 21.67 -18.52 2.71
C ASN A 185 22.52 -18.35 1.44
N ASN A 186 22.10 -17.49 0.52
CA ASN A 186 22.89 -17.10 -0.64
C ASN A 186 23.41 -15.67 -0.48
N ASP A 187 24.66 -15.54 -0.03
CA ASP A 187 25.31 -14.24 0.23
C ASP A 187 25.48 -13.36 -1.01
N THR A 188 25.22 -13.89 -2.22
CA THR A 188 25.23 -13.08 -3.45
C THR A 188 23.96 -12.24 -3.63
N ILE A 189 22.88 -12.57 -2.91
CA ILE A 189 21.62 -11.83 -2.92
C ILE A 189 21.68 -10.76 -1.83
N THR A 190 21.95 -9.53 -2.25
CA THR A 190 22.15 -8.38 -1.33
C THR A 190 20.89 -7.56 -1.12
N ASN A 191 19.84 -7.79 -1.90
CA ASN A 191 18.52 -7.20 -1.69
C ASN A 191 17.41 -8.21 -2.05
N PRO A 192 16.20 -8.10 -1.46
CA PRO A 192 15.08 -8.99 -1.77
C PRO A 192 14.68 -8.98 -3.25
N SER A 193 14.87 -7.85 -3.94
CA SER A 193 14.57 -7.67 -5.36
C SER A 193 15.46 -8.49 -6.30
N ALA A 194 16.60 -8.97 -5.82
CA ALA A 194 17.50 -9.84 -6.58
C ALA A 194 17.12 -11.32 -6.44
N CYS A 195 16.14 -11.66 -5.60
CA CYS A 195 15.62 -13.00 -5.48
C CYS A 195 14.70 -13.33 -6.66
N PRO A 196 15.05 -14.29 -7.54
CA PRO A 196 14.27 -14.61 -8.73
C PRO A 196 12.89 -15.21 -8.44
N ALA A 197 12.65 -15.65 -7.19
CA ALA A 197 11.35 -16.15 -6.75
C ALA A 197 10.33 -15.04 -6.49
N PHE A 198 10.74 -13.77 -6.44
CA PHE A 198 9.88 -12.64 -6.10
C PHE A 198 9.75 -11.66 -7.25
N ASP A 199 8.52 -11.34 -7.64
CA ASP A 199 8.22 -10.18 -8.48
C ASP A 199 8.04 -8.96 -7.54
N VAL A 200 8.89 -7.95 -7.72
CA VAL A 200 8.82 -6.73 -6.92
C VAL A 200 7.82 -5.78 -7.56
N ASP A 201 6.75 -5.49 -6.84
CA ASP A 201 5.80 -4.46 -7.24
C ASP A 201 6.26 -3.08 -6.75
N GLU A 202 6.71 -2.24 -7.69
CA GLU A 202 7.09 -0.85 -7.42
C GLU A 202 5.90 0.02 -6.93
N ASN A 203 4.66 -0.47 -7.06
CA ASN A 203 3.43 0.23 -6.66
C ASN A 203 2.80 -0.31 -5.36
N TYR A 204 3.57 -1.03 -4.54
CA TYR A 204 3.10 -1.59 -3.25
C TYR A 204 2.29 -0.58 -2.39
N SER A 205 2.73 0.68 -2.32
CA SER A 205 2.06 1.73 -1.53
C SER A 205 0.66 2.11 -2.03
N VAL A 206 0.31 1.70 -3.25
CA VAL A 206 -1.00 1.91 -3.89
C VAL A 206 -1.82 0.61 -3.91
N ASN A 207 -1.14 -0.54 -4.01
CA ASN A 207 -1.78 -1.85 -4.15
C ASN A 207 -2.13 -2.55 -2.84
N CYS A 208 -1.76 -1.99 -1.69
CA CYS A 208 -2.14 -2.50 -0.37
C CYS A 208 -2.95 -1.45 0.40
N PRO A 209 -4.18 -1.13 -0.05
CA PRO A 209 -5.05 -0.20 0.66
C PRO A 209 -5.41 -0.74 2.06
N GLU A 210 -5.69 0.16 2.99
CA GLU A 210 -6.20 -0.21 4.30
C GLU A 210 -7.58 -0.90 4.16
N GLU A 211 -7.69 -2.10 4.73
CA GLU A 211 -8.96 -2.83 4.78
C GLU A 211 -10.02 -2.07 5.60
N PRO A 212 -11.31 -2.12 5.22
CA PRO A 212 -12.37 -1.51 6.01
C PRO A 212 -12.34 -2.01 7.46
N ALA A 213 -12.45 -1.07 8.41
CA ALA A 213 -12.44 -1.42 9.83
C ALA A 213 -13.58 -2.40 10.16
N ILE A 214 -13.26 -3.47 10.89
CA ILE A 214 -14.25 -4.45 11.36
C ILE A 214 -15.22 -3.80 12.36
N LEU A 215 -14.70 -2.88 13.18
CA LEU A 215 -15.46 -2.12 14.15
C LEU A 215 -15.75 -0.73 13.60
N ASN A 216 -17.00 -0.29 13.73
CA ASN A 216 -17.41 1.06 13.39
C ASN A 216 -17.00 2.03 14.50
N GLU A 217 -15.71 2.36 14.54
CA GLU A 217 -15.14 3.37 15.41
C GLU A 217 -14.18 4.30 14.65
N LYS A 218 -14.01 5.52 15.14
CA LYS A 218 -13.14 6.49 14.50
C LYS A 218 -11.69 6.20 14.86
N VAL A 219 -10.90 5.77 13.88
CA VAL A 219 -9.46 5.43 14.04
C VAL A 219 -8.50 6.40 13.34
N HIS A 220 -9.03 7.36 12.56
CA HIS A 220 -8.23 8.35 11.84
C HIS A 220 -8.52 9.79 12.26
N GLY A 221 -7.53 10.65 12.03
CA GLY A 221 -7.59 12.08 12.34
C GLY A 221 -7.81 12.33 13.83
N TRP A 222 -8.57 13.39 14.17
CA TRP A 222 -8.91 13.66 15.56
C TRP A 222 -9.92 12.63 16.08
N ILE A 223 -9.45 11.67 16.87
CA ILE A 223 -10.22 10.52 17.39
C ILE A 223 -11.12 10.86 18.59
N GLY A 224 -11.05 12.09 19.12
CA GLY A 224 -11.86 12.55 20.25
C GLY A 224 -11.14 12.49 21.58
N ASP A 225 -11.91 12.50 22.67
CA ASP A 225 -11.38 12.54 24.05
C ASP A 225 -10.94 11.15 24.58
N THR A 226 -11.11 10.09 23.80
CA THR A 226 -10.79 8.70 24.20
C THR A 226 -10.19 7.93 23.03
N LEU A 227 -9.24 7.05 23.32
CA LEU A 227 -8.67 6.17 22.30
C LEU A 227 -9.70 5.11 21.83
N PRO A 228 -9.61 4.67 20.56
CA PRO A 228 -10.35 3.51 20.05
C PRO A 228 -10.24 2.29 20.98
N GLY A 229 -11.29 1.46 21.01
CA GLY A 229 -11.37 0.29 21.88
C GLY A 229 -11.51 0.59 23.39
N CYS A 230 -11.81 1.85 23.76
CA CYS A 230 -11.82 2.34 25.14
C CYS A 230 -10.51 2.09 25.90
N ASN A 231 -9.37 2.31 25.26
CA ASN A 231 -8.09 2.13 25.91
C ASN A 231 -7.70 3.40 26.68
N PRO A 232 -7.82 3.47 28.02
CA PRO A 232 -7.35 4.63 28.76
C PRO A 232 -5.83 4.69 28.75
N VAL A 233 -5.28 5.90 28.76
CA VAL A 233 -3.84 6.10 28.91
C VAL A 233 -3.41 5.71 30.32
N THR A 234 -2.46 4.77 30.45
CA THR A 234 -1.94 4.30 31.74
C THR A 234 -0.41 4.37 31.76
N TYR A 235 0.18 5.10 32.71
CA TYR A 235 1.62 5.41 32.74
C TYR A 235 2.49 4.39 33.51
N GLY A 236 1.88 3.39 34.14
CA GLY A 236 2.59 2.40 34.96
C GLY A 236 3.02 2.93 36.35
N PRO A 237 3.92 2.22 37.04
CA PRO A 237 4.66 1.04 36.58
C PRO A 237 3.83 -0.25 36.56
N GLU A 238 2.67 -0.24 37.22
CA GLU A 238 1.75 -1.38 37.25
C GLU A 238 1.15 -1.65 35.87
N ASP A 239 0.86 -2.91 35.59
CA ASP A 239 0.21 -3.32 34.36
C ASP A 239 -1.15 -2.61 34.20
N ALA A 240 -1.48 -2.23 32.97
CA ALA A 240 -2.76 -1.63 32.62
C ALA A 240 -3.90 -2.59 32.97
N THR A 241 -4.95 -2.06 33.59
CA THR A 241 -6.16 -2.84 33.88
C THR A 241 -7.08 -2.83 32.67
N ALA A 242 -7.54 -4.00 32.23
CA ALA A 242 -8.54 -4.09 31.18
C ALA A 242 -9.84 -3.40 31.62
N VAL A 243 -10.35 -2.49 30.79
CA VAL A 243 -11.62 -1.79 31.06
C VAL A 243 -12.78 -2.70 30.66
N SER A 244 -13.60 -3.11 31.63
CA SER A 244 -14.73 -4.03 31.42
C SER A 244 -16.03 -3.32 31.03
N ASP A 245 -16.22 -2.06 31.44
CA ASP A 245 -17.45 -1.28 31.21
C ASP A 245 -17.25 -0.21 30.13
N CYS A 246 -16.98 -0.67 28.90
CA CYS A 246 -17.10 0.18 27.71
C CYS A 246 -18.58 0.48 27.44
N ASN A 247 -19.08 1.64 27.86
CA ASN A 247 -20.42 2.10 27.48
C ASN A 247 -20.49 2.59 26.01
N ARG A 248 -19.52 2.17 25.18
CA ARG A 248 -19.46 2.43 23.74
C ARG A 248 -19.70 1.11 23.01
N THR A 249 -20.90 0.94 22.49
CA THR A 249 -21.19 -0.16 21.56
C THR A 249 -20.51 0.15 20.24
N ALA A 250 -19.26 -0.29 20.05
CA ALA A 250 -18.72 -0.40 18.70
C ALA A 250 -19.68 -1.32 17.95
N THR A 251 -20.40 -0.77 16.98
CA THR A 251 -21.22 -1.61 16.10
C THR A 251 -20.27 -2.34 15.18
N SER A 252 -20.40 -3.65 15.07
CA SER A 252 -19.66 -4.38 14.04
C SER A 252 -20.12 -3.85 12.70
N ASN A 253 -19.19 -3.44 11.85
CA ASN A 253 -19.50 -3.43 10.45
C ASN A 253 -19.83 -4.89 10.09
N ASN A 254 -20.93 -5.14 9.37
CA ASN A 254 -21.18 -6.47 8.81
C ASN A 254 -20.15 -6.71 7.70
N VAL A 255 -18.90 -6.90 8.10
CA VAL A 255 -17.84 -7.36 7.22
C VAL A 255 -18.10 -8.85 7.09
N THR A 256 -18.77 -9.25 6.02
CA THR A 256 -18.66 -10.64 5.56
C THR A 256 -17.16 -10.89 5.40
N LEU A 257 -16.59 -11.73 6.27
CA LEU A 257 -15.26 -12.30 6.09
C LEU A 257 -15.33 -13.07 4.78
N ASP A 258 -15.02 -12.37 3.71
CA ASP A 258 -15.21 -12.85 2.38
C ASP A 258 -14.08 -13.80 2.07
N THR A 259 -14.35 -15.09 2.24
CA THR A 259 -13.59 -16.12 1.57
C THR A 259 -13.78 -15.92 0.06
N ALA A 260 -12.89 -15.12 -0.53
CA ALA A 260 -12.60 -15.01 -1.96
C ALA A 260 -13.45 -14.06 -2.85
N SER A 261 -14.15 -13.04 -2.34
CA SER A 261 -14.89 -12.09 -3.21
C SER A 261 -14.82 -10.60 -2.82
N GLY A 262 -13.74 -10.15 -2.17
CA GLY A 262 -13.49 -8.73 -1.87
C GLY A 262 -13.18 -7.89 -3.11
N MET A 263 -14.13 -7.78 -4.03
CA MET A 263 -14.13 -6.76 -5.07
C MET A 263 -14.76 -5.50 -4.47
N LEU A 264 -14.05 -4.39 -4.53
CA LEU A 264 -14.57 -3.06 -4.19
C LEU A 264 -15.95 -2.87 -4.86
N ASP A 265 -17.01 -2.63 -4.07
CA ASP A 265 -18.35 -2.24 -4.56
C ASP A 265 -18.59 -0.76 -4.23
N PRO A 266 -17.99 0.18 -4.99
CA PRO A 266 -18.10 1.60 -4.71
C PRO A 266 -19.48 2.14 -5.11
N GLU A 267 -20.07 3.00 -4.29
CA GLU A 267 -21.20 3.83 -4.71
C GLU A 267 -20.73 5.09 -5.45
N PRO A 268 -21.47 5.62 -6.45
CA PRO A 268 -21.10 6.85 -7.14
C PRO A 268 -20.80 7.99 -6.16
N GLY A 269 -19.63 8.62 -6.31
CA GLY A 269 -19.09 9.61 -5.39
C GLY A 269 -18.05 9.07 -4.41
N TYR A 270 -17.84 7.75 -4.32
CA TYR A 270 -16.71 7.16 -3.60
C TYR A 270 -15.38 7.71 -4.13
N ARG A 271 -14.44 8.01 -3.22
CA ARG A 271 -13.15 8.66 -3.56
C ARG A 271 -11.99 7.74 -3.24
N LEU A 272 -11.09 7.60 -4.20
CA LEU A 272 -9.81 6.91 -4.06
C LEU A 272 -8.69 7.87 -4.47
N GLY A 273 -8.06 8.50 -3.49
CA GLY A 273 -7.14 9.61 -3.71
C GLY A 273 -7.80 10.77 -4.49
N ASN A 274 -7.25 11.11 -5.65
CA ASN A 274 -7.79 12.15 -6.53
C ASN A 274 -8.90 11.64 -7.46
N TRP A 275 -9.21 10.36 -7.43
CA TRP A 275 -10.23 9.76 -8.28
C TRP A 275 -11.57 9.68 -7.58
N THR A 276 -12.64 9.90 -8.34
CA THR A 276 -14.03 9.76 -7.89
C THR A 276 -14.72 8.75 -8.77
N TYR A 277 -15.34 7.75 -8.16
CA TYR A 277 -16.13 6.74 -8.86
C TYR A 277 -17.41 7.37 -9.40
N LEU A 278 -17.67 7.17 -10.68
CA LEU A 278 -18.81 7.75 -11.37
C LEU A 278 -20.00 6.80 -11.46
N GLY A 279 -19.76 5.49 -11.40
CA GLY A 279 -20.73 4.46 -11.75
C GLY A 279 -20.26 3.67 -12.97
N CYS A 280 -21.19 3.03 -13.67
CA CYS A 280 -20.89 2.28 -14.89
C CYS A 280 -21.37 2.97 -16.15
N ALA A 281 -20.78 2.62 -17.29
CA ALA A 281 -21.39 2.92 -18.57
C ALA A 281 -21.33 1.71 -19.49
N THR A 282 -22.26 1.65 -20.43
CA THR A 282 -22.22 0.66 -21.51
C THR A 282 -20.98 0.89 -22.35
N ASP A 283 -20.28 -0.18 -22.67
CA ASP A 283 -19.16 -0.18 -23.59
C ASP A 283 -19.39 -1.22 -24.68
N SER A 284 -19.12 -0.87 -25.94
CA SER A 284 -19.20 -1.82 -27.03
C SER A 284 -18.18 -1.50 -28.12
N SER A 285 -17.84 -2.51 -28.91
CA SER A 285 -16.94 -2.35 -30.06
C SER A 285 -17.40 -1.29 -31.08
N SER A 286 -18.69 -0.95 -31.14
CA SER A 286 -19.26 0.10 -32.00
C SER A 286 -19.43 1.46 -31.32
N GLU A 287 -19.52 1.48 -29.98
CA GLU A 287 -19.74 2.66 -29.15
C GLU A 287 -18.95 2.49 -27.85
N ARG A 288 -17.67 2.84 -27.89
CA ARG A 288 -16.79 2.78 -26.71
C ARG A 288 -17.15 3.91 -25.74
N ALA A 289 -17.20 3.57 -24.45
CA ALA A 289 -17.37 4.53 -23.37
C ALA A 289 -16.16 5.48 -23.28
N LEU A 290 -14.95 4.93 -23.44
CA LEU A 290 -13.69 5.66 -23.45
C LEU A 290 -12.85 5.23 -24.66
N ASP A 291 -12.50 6.20 -25.52
CA ASP A 291 -11.87 5.97 -26.82
C ASP A 291 -10.40 6.46 -26.91
N GLY A 292 -9.81 6.81 -25.77
CA GLY A 292 -8.43 7.29 -25.67
C GLY A 292 -7.42 6.15 -25.61
N ALA A 293 -6.58 6.14 -24.57
CA ALA A 293 -5.57 5.10 -24.40
C ALA A 293 -6.19 3.84 -23.77
N SER A 294 -5.71 2.67 -24.14
CA SER A 294 -6.11 1.41 -23.50
C SER A 294 -4.96 0.43 -23.38
N TYR A 295 -5.09 -0.56 -22.50
CA TYR A 295 -4.27 -1.76 -22.45
C TYR A 295 -5.03 -2.89 -21.74
N ALA A 296 -4.60 -4.14 -21.92
CA ALA A 296 -5.13 -5.28 -21.21
C ALA A 296 -4.04 -5.99 -20.40
N ASN A 297 -4.40 -6.52 -19.24
CA ASN A 297 -3.54 -7.33 -18.38
C ASN A 297 -4.38 -8.44 -17.71
N SER A 298 -4.34 -9.64 -18.29
CA SER A 298 -5.12 -10.79 -17.85
C SER A 298 -4.66 -11.43 -16.55
N THR A 299 -3.54 -11.00 -15.98
CA THR A 299 -2.96 -11.60 -14.75
C THR A 299 -3.00 -10.68 -13.55
N SER A 300 -3.03 -9.37 -13.76
CA SER A 300 -2.78 -8.41 -12.68
C SER A 300 -3.51 -7.08 -12.85
N MET A 301 -4.53 -6.97 -13.72
CA MET A 301 -5.29 -5.72 -13.83
C MET A 301 -6.02 -5.39 -12.52
N THR A 302 -5.93 -4.12 -12.11
CA THR A 302 -6.67 -3.55 -10.96
C THR A 302 -7.19 -2.16 -11.31
N ILE A 303 -8.13 -1.66 -10.50
CA ILE A 303 -8.71 -0.32 -10.66
C ILE A 303 -7.60 0.75 -10.63
N GLU A 304 -6.69 0.62 -9.68
CA GLU A 304 -5.58 1.52 -9.41
C GLU A 304 -4.55 1.49 -10.54
N LEU A 305 -4.24 0.31 -11.08
CA LEU A 305 -3.34 0.18 -12.22
C LEU A 305 -3.90 0.88 -13.45
N CYS A 306 -5.22 0.74 -13.69
CA CYS A 306 -5.87 1.45 -14.78
C CYS A 306 -5.86 2.97 -14.57
N MET A 307 -6.21 3.45 -13.36
CA MET A 307 -6.12 4.86 -13.00
C MET A 307 -4.72 5.43 -13.20
N ALA A 308 -3.68 4.73 -12.71
CA ALA A 308 -2.29 5.13 -12.83
C ALA A 308 -1.86 5.21 -14.30
N TYR A 309 -2.27 4.23 -15.11
CA TYR A 309 -2.05 4.26 -16.55
C TYR A 309 -2.72 5.48 -17.21
N CYS A 310 -3.99 5.74 -16.92
CA CYS A 310 -4.71 6.88 -17.48
C CYS A 310 -4.13 8.23 -17.04
N ALA A 311 -3.73 8.35 -15.76
CA ALA A 311 -3.00 9.53 -15.26
C ALA A 311 -1.68 9.74 -16.01
N LYS A 312 -0.90 8.67 -16.23
CA LYS A 312 0.36 8.72 -17.00
C LYS A 312 0.14 9.09 -18.47
N LYS A 313 -1.01 8.71 -19.03
CA LYS A 313 -1.47 9.14 -20.36
C LYS A 313 -2.09 10.53 -20.37
N ASN A 314 -2.17 11.18 -19.21
CA ASN A 314 -2.73 12.51 -19.02
C ASN A 314 -4.21 12.59 -19.40
N LEU A 315 -4.96 11.53 -19.11
CA LEU A 315 -6.38 11.38 -19.38
C LEU A 315 -7.16 11.36 -18.05
N PRO A 316 -8.22 12.18 -17.90
CA PRO A 316 -8.97 12.32 -16.66
C PRO A 316 -9.91 11.15 -16.35
N LEU A 317 -10.33 10.38 -17.34
CA LEU A 317 -11.24 9.26 -17.15
C LEU A 317 -10.48 7.95 -17.28
N ALA A 318 -10.79 7.02 -16.38
CA ALA A 318 -10.33 5.65 -16.38
C ALA A 318 -11.54 4.72 -16.31
N GLY A 319 -11.47 3.60 -17.02
CA GLY A 319 -12.56 2.67 -17.20
C GLY A 319 -12.05 1.24 -17.22
N LEU A 320 -12.63 0.36 -16.39
CA LEU A 320 -12.28 -1.06 -16.39
C LEU A 320 -13.40 -1.91 -16.96
N GLU A 321 -13.03 -2.84 -17.83
CA GLU A 321 -13.94 -3.81 -18.44
C GLU A 321 -13.36 -5.22 -18.30
N TYR A 322 -14.22 -6.24 -18.16
CA TYR A 322 -13.85 -7.66 -18.12
C TYR A 322 -12.82 -8.09 -17.06
N ALA A 323 -12.57 -7.24 -16.07
CA ALA A 323 -11.53 -7.39 -15.04
C ALA A 323 -10.09 -7.40 -15.55
N ASP A 324 -9.85 -7.34 -16.86
CA ASP A 324 -8.51 -7.35 -17.45
C ASP A 324 -8.26 -6.22 -18.47
N GLU A 325 -9.26 -5.43 -18.83
CA GLU A 325 -9.11 -4.33 -19.78
C GLU A 325 -9.21 -2.97 -19.10
N CYS A 326 -8.27 -2.08 -19.44
CA CYS A 326 -8.26 -0.69 -19.01
C CYS A 326 -8.41 0.23 -20.21
N TYR A 327 -9.31 1.20 -20.07
CA TYR A 327 -9.60 2.23 -21.05
C TYR A 327 -9.53 3.61 -20.40
N CYS A 328 -9.09 4.60 -21.17
CA CYS A 328 -8.91 5.97 -20.71
C CYS A 328 -9.55 6.95 -21.68
N GLY A 329 -9.99 8.11 -21.20
CA GLY A 329 -10.56 9.14 -22.08
C GLY A 329 -10.58 10.52 -21.44
N THR A 330 -10.86 11.54 -22.26
CA THR A 330 -11.13 12.91 -21.81
C THR A 330 -12.61 13.22 -21.69
N THR A 331 -13.43 12.48 -22.42
CA THR A 331 -14.89 12.60 -22.45
C THR A 331 -15.51 11.21 -22.43
N LEU A 332 -16.73 11.12 -21.91
CA LEU A 332 -17.49 9.89 -21.93
C LEU A 332 -18.35 9.81 -23.20
N GLY A 333 -18.23 8.73 -23.95
CA GLY A 333 -19.02 8.46 -25.16
C GLY A 333 -20.42 7.90 -24.90
N SER A 334 -20.68 7.45 -23.67
CA SER A 334 -21.93 6.80 -23.25
C SER A 334 -22.52 7.46 -21.99
N THR A 335 -23.70 6.99 -21.56
CA THR A 335 -24.38 7.54 -20.36
C THR A 335 -23.98 6.76 -19.12
N ILE A 336 -23.78 7.47 -18.01
CA ILE A 336 -23.52 6.85 -16.70
C ILE A 336 -24.82 6.21 -16.17
N LEU A 337 -24.71 4.95 -15.75
CA LEU A 337 -25.74 4.10 -15.19
C LEU A 337 -25.43 3.78 -13.73
N SER A 338 -26.41 3.20 -13.04
CA SER A 338 -26.24 2.76 -11.65
C SER A 338 -25.11 1.72 -11.53
N ALA A 339 -24.35 1.80 -10.43
CA ALA A 339 -23.31 0.85 -10.07
C ALA A 339 -23.83 -0.61 -9.98
N SER A 340 -25.11 -0.80 -9.64
CA SER A 340 -25.77 -2.11 -9.60
C SER A 340 -25.87 -2.83 -10.97
N VAL A 341 -25.49 -2.17 -12.07
CA VAL A 341 -25.52 -2.71 -13.44
C VAL A 341 -24.13 -3.18 -13.91
N CYS A 342 -23.07 -2.88 -13.14
CA CYS A 342 -21.68 -3.15 -13.51
C CYS A 342 -21.30 -4.64 -13.62
N ASP A 343 -22.11 -5.53 -13.04
CA ASP A 343 -21.87 -6.98 -13.07
C ASP A 343 -22.26 -7.64 -14.39
N ALA A 344 -22.88 -6.89 -15.31
CA ALA A 344 -23.24 -7.37 -16.63
C ALA A 344 -22.06 -7.25 -17.61
N LYS A 345 -22.03 -8.13 -18.62
CA LYS A 345 -21.08 -8.03 -19.74
C LYS A 345 -21.30 -6.74 -20.53
N ASP A 346 -20.24 -6.19 -21.11
CA ASP A 346 -20.26 -4.95 -21.91
C ASP A 346 -20.54 -3.67 -21.08
N TYR A 347 -20.16 -3.67 -19.80
CA TYR A 347 -20.21 -2.51 -18.92
C TYR A 347 -18.84 -2.20 -18.33
N MET A 348 -18.51 -0.91 -18.28
CA MET A 348 -17.23 -0.39 -17.83
C MET A 348 -17.39 0.39 -16.52
N LEU A 349 -16.57 0.05 -15.52
CA LEU A 349 -16.46 0.76 -14.24
C LEU A 349 -15.71 2.07 -14.42
N LEU A 350 -16.35 3.22 -14.18
CA LEU A 350 -15.79 4.53 -14.52
C LEU A 350 -15.30 5.33 -13.32
N TRP A 351 -14.15 5.94 -13.51
CA TRP A 351 -13.49 6.79 -12.54
C TRP A 351 -13.03 8.10 -13.17
N ASN A 352 -13.14 9.18 -12.41
CA ASN A 352 -12.76 10.52 -12.82
C ASN A 352 -11.70 11.12 -11.89
N ASN A 353 -10.57 11.55 -12.46
CA ASN A 353 -9.51 12.23 -11.75
C ASN A 353 -9.88 13.71 -11.55
N THR A 354 -10.34 14.03 -10.34
CA THR A 354 -10.74 15.39 -9.93
C THR A 354 -9.58 16.37 -9.81
N ALA A 355 -8.33 15.88 -9.78
CA ALA A 355 -7.13 16.72 -9.78
C ALA A 355 -6.58 16.98 -11.18
N TRP A 356 -7.14 16.35 -12.22
CA TRP A 356 -6.71 16.60 -13.59
C TRP A 356 -7.11 18.00 -14.03
N VAL A 357 -6.13 18.74 -14.53
CA VAL A 357 -6.35 20.02 -15.21
C VAL A 357 -6.05 19.84 -16.68
N ASN A 358 -6.91 20.39 -17.54
CA ASN A 358 -6.67 20.32 -18.97
C ASN A 358 -5.31 20.95 -19.29
N PRO A 359 -4.34 20.19 -19.84
CA PRO A 359 -3.01 20.71 -20.09
C PRO A 359 -3.11 21.81 -21.13
N VAL A 360 -2.86 23.05 -20.72
CA VAL A 360 -2.76 24.17 -21.66
C VAL A 360 -1.35 24.12 -22.25
N PRO A 361 -1.19 23.86 -23.56
CA PRO A 361 0.13 23.82 -24.16
C PRO A 361 0.75 25.23 -24.11
N THR A 362 1.99 25.33 -23.64
CA THR A 362 2.70 26.60 -23.51
C THR A 362 3.49 26.87 -24.78
N VAL A 363 3.22 28.01 -25.42
CA VAL A 363 3.90 28.43 -26.65
C VAL A 363 5.40 28.47 -26.43
N GLY A 364 6.14 27.80 -27.31
CA GLY A 364 7.61 27.76 -27.24
C GLY A 364 8.19 26.79 -26.19
N VAL A 365 7.36 26.10 -25.40
CA VAL A 365 7.82 25.22 -24.31
C VAL A 365 7.32 23.79 -24.48
N SER A 366 6.03 23.59 -24.80
CA SER A 366 5.49 22.25 -24.98
C SER A 366 6.08 21.61 -26.23
N THR A 367 6.65 20.41 -26.11
CA THR A 367 7.28 19.70 -27.24
C THR A 367 6.64 18.34 -27.49
N ILE A 368 6.67 17.90 -28.75
CA ILE A 368 6.27 16.56 -29.17
C ILE A 368 7.37 15.95 -30.07
N LEU A 369 7.21 14.69 -30.45
CA LEU A 369 8.16 13.97 -31.33
C LEU A 369 9.59 13.94 -30.78
N SER A 370 9.73 13.65 -29.50
CA SER A 370 11.02 13.63 -28.79
C SER A 370 11.79 14.96 -28.94
N GLY A 371 11.08 16.09 -28.85
CA GLY A 371 11.67 17.44 -28.91
C GLY A 371 11.85 18.00 -30.32
N LYS A 372 11.43 17.28 -31.37
CA LYS A 372 11.56 17.74 -32.76
C LYS A 372 10.54 18.79 -33.17
N ALA A 373 9.47 18.96 -32.41
CA ALA A 373 8.46 19.99 -32.66
C ALA A 373 8.05 20.65 -31.36
N VAL A 374 7.85 21.98 -31.42
CA VAL A 374 7.47 22.83 -30.30
C VAL A 374 6.12 23.47 -30.62
N TYR A 375 5.24 23.57 -29.62
CA TYR A 375 3.94 24.18 -29.78
C TYR A 375 4.08 25.67 -30.12
N ALA A 376 3.60 26.04 -31.32
CA ALA A 376 3.69 27.41 -31.83
C ALA A 376 2.50 28.30 -31.42
N GLY A 377 1.41 27.71 -30.92
CA GLY A 377 0.19 28.43 -30.53
C GLY A 377 -1.07 27.91 -31.21
N CYS A 378 -2.21 28.44 -30.77
CA CYS A 378 -3.50 28.22 -31.40
C CYS A 378 -3.80 29.42 -32.31
N PHE A 379 -3.86 29.18 -33.62
CA PHE A 379 -4.05 30.23 -34.62
C PHE A 379 -5.48 30.17 -35.15
N SER A 380 -6.14 31.32 -35.25
CA SER A 380 -7.46 31.40 -35.87
C SER A 380 -7.34 31.42 -37.39
N GLU A 381 -8.14 30.59 -38.06
CA GLU A 381 -8.31 30.63 -39.51
C GLU A 381 -9.60 31.39 -39.84
N ALA A 382 -9.46 32.59 -40.39
CA ALA A 382 -10.61 33.34 -40.89
C ALA A 382 -11.10 32.75 -42.21
N THR A 383 -12.36 32.99 -42.58
CA THR A 383 -12.94 32.52 -43.84
C THR A 383 -12.05 32.90 -45.04
N GLY A 384 -11.47 31.90 -45.72
CA GLY A 384 -10.60 32.08 -46.88
C GLY A 384 -9.13 32.38 -46.56
N ILE A 385 -8.74 32.41 -45.29
CA ILE A 385 -7.36 32.60 -44.83
C ILE A 385 -6.93 31.36 -44.05
N ARG A 386 -5.84 30.72 -44.47
CA ARG A 386 -5.24 29.62 -43.73
C ARG A 386 -4.08 30.13 -42.89
N ALA A 387 -3.97 29.65 -41.66
CA ALA A 387 -2.85 29.96 -40.76
C ALA A 387 -1.54 29.43 -41.34
N LEU A 388 -1.62 28.38 -42.15
CA LEU A 388 -0.50 27.72 -42.77
C LEU A 388 -0.78 27.56 -44.30
N SER A 389 0.24 27.69 -45.16
CA SER A 389 0.08 27.75 -46.63
C SER A 389 0.03 26.34 -47.26
N LYS A 390 -1.18 25.85 -47.53
CA LYS A 390 -1.50 24.47 -47.95
C LYS A 390 -0.57 23.90 -49.03
N ALA A 391 0.43 23.09 -48.65
CA ALA A 391 1.36 22.44 -49.60
C ALA A 391 1.18 20.90 -49.74
N ALA A 392 0.51 20.22 -48.81
CA ALA A 392 -0.05 18.87 -48.96
C ALA A 392 -1.01 18.52 -47.79
N THR A 393 -1.71 17.41 -47.93
CA THR A 393 -2.71 16.93 -46.96
C THR A 393 -2.73 15.40 -46.99
N SER A 394 -2.79 14.74 -45.83
CA SER A 394 -3.09 13.31 -45.67
C SER A 394 -4.49 13.10 -45.07
N GLY A 395 -5.51 13.08 -45.93
CA GLY A 395 -6.83 12.61 -45.55
C GLY A 395 -6.87 11.08 -45.60
N THR A 396 -6.28 10.41 -44.62
CA THR A 396 -6.68 9.02 -44.37
C THR A 396 -7.99 9.08 -43.61
N ASN A 397 -8.98 8.29 -44.03
CA ASN A 397 -10.30 8.13 -43.39
C ASN A 397 -10.23 7.53 -41.96
N ASN A 398 -9.14 7.80 -41.23
CA ASN A 398 -8.93 7.33 -39.89
C ASN A 398 -9.48 8.38 -38.94
N THR A 399 -10.44 7.98 -38.13
CA THR A 399 -11.05 8.69 -37.01
C THR A 399 -10.06 9.11 -35.90
N ILE A 400 -8.75 9.00 -36.12
CA ILE A 400 -7.71 9.14 -35.11
C ILE A 400 -6.53 9.95 -35.69
N MET A 401 -6.67 11.28 -35.77
CA MET A 401 -5.56 12.19 -36.10
C MET A 401 -4.98 12.80 -34.81
N THR A 402 -3.69 12.62 -34.57
CA THR A 402 -2.97 13.22 -33.43
C THR A 402 -1.92 14.24 -33.88
N ASN A 403 -1.46 15.10 -32.97
CA ASN A 403 -0.39 16.06 -33.23
C ASN A 403 0.93 15.36 -33.63
N GLU A 404 1.22 14.20 -33.06
CA GLU A 404 2.40 13.38 -33.36
C GLU A 404 2.32 12.73 -34.74
N LEU A 405 1.13 12.23 -35.12
CA LEU A 405 0.91 11.70 -36.46
C LEU A 405 1.05 12.80 -37.52
N CYS A 406 0.45 13.97 -37.26
CA CYS A 406 0.56 15.15 -38.11
C CYS A 406 2.02 15.60 -38.26
N GLY A 407 2.74 15.73 -37.14
CA GLY A 407 4.13 16.18 -37.15
C GLY A 407 5.07 15.17 -37.80
N THR A 408 4.90 13.87 -37.55
CA THR A 408 5.71 12.82 -38.21
C THR A 408 5.56 12.86 -39.73
N PHE A 409 4.32 13.02 -40.22
CA PHE A 409 4.03 13.12 -41.64
C PHE A 409 4.67 14.36 -42.28
N CYS A 410 4.53 15.53 -41.64
CA CYS A 410 5.02 16.79 -42.19
C CYS A 410 6.55 16.88 -42.15
N LEU A 411 7.17 16.44 -41.04
CA LEU A 411 8.63 16.35 -40.94
C LEU A 411 9.19 15.36 -41.97
N GLY A 412 8.52 14.23 -42.20
CA GLY A 412 8.90 13.26 -43.23
C GLY A 412 8.87 13.81 -44.67
N LYS A 413 8.13 14.91 -44.89
CA LYS A 413 8.08 15.64 -46.17
C LYS A 413 8.95 16.90 -46.19
N GLY A 414 9.71 17.17 -45.13
CA GLY A 414 10.63 18.31 -45.05
C GLY A 414 9.99 19.65 -44.66
N TYR A 415 8.78 19.65 -44.10
CA TYR A 415 8.13 20.88 -43.63
C TYR A 415 8.57 21.25 -42.21
N SER A 416 8.71 22.55 -41.96
CA SER A 416 9.13 23.11 -40.66
C SER A 416 7.96 23.43 -39.71
N MET A 417 6.73 23.41 -40.20
CA MET A 417 5.51 23.66 -39.43
C MET A 417 4.42 22.67 -39.85
N PHE A 418 3.51 22.39 -38.93
CA PHE A 418 2.32 21.59 -39.14
C PHE A 418 1.23 22.02 -38.17
N GLY A 419 -0.03 21.77 -38.54
CA GLY A 419 -1.20 22.07 -37.72
C GLY A 419 -2.29 21.01 -37.91
N THR A 420 -3.05 20.79 -36.84
CA THR A 420 -4.25 19.96 -36.85
C THR A 420 -5.48 20.85 -36.76
N GLU A 421 -6.48 20.60 -37.61
CA GLU A 421 -7.78 21.28 -37.60
C GLU A 421 -8.89 20.22 -37.41
N TYR A 422 -9.91 20.54 -36.61
CA TYR A 422 -11.09 19.69 -36.37
C TYR A 422 -10.80 18.23 -35.95
N ALA A 423 -9.63 17.96 -35.34
CA ALA A 423 -9.18 16.61 -34.97
C ALA A 423 -9.20 15.57 -36.11
N THR A 424 -9.30 16.00 -37.37
CA THR A 424 -9.51 15.13 -38.53
C THR A 424 -8.82 15.65 -39.80
N VAL A 425 -8.42 16.92 -39.82
CA VAL A 425 -7.90 17.59 -41.01
C VAL A 425 -6.49 18.11 -40.76
N LEU A 426 -5.63 17.88 -41.74
CA LEU A 426 -4.26 18.37 -41.77
C LEU A 426 -4.19 19.71 -42.47
N LEU A 427 -3.48 20.66 -41.88
CA LEU A 427 -3.09 21.89 -42.56
C LEU A 427 -1.65 22.25 -42.21
N TRP A 428 -0.94 22.77 -43.21
CA TRP A 428 0.30 23.51 -43.07
C TRP A 428 0.38 24.56 -44.17
#